data_AF-A0A1H4P4A3-F1
#
_entry.id   AF-A0A1H4P4A3-F1
#
_cell.length_a   1.000
_cell.length_b   1.000
_cell.length_c   1.000
_cell.angle_alpha   90.00
_cell.angle_beta   90.00
_cell.angle_gamma   90.00
#
_symmetry.space_group_name_H-M   'P 1'
#
loop_
_entity.id
_entity.type
_entity.pdbx_description
1 polymer ?
#
loop_
_entity_poly.entity_id
_entity_poly.type
_entity_poly.pdbx_seq_one_letter_code
_entity_poly.pdbx_strand_id
1 'polypeptide(L)'
;MIRPKADYDFYLDLWRLRADGEAFSTHSSDLMPVRDSEGRPAMLKLPIEKYEKAGSILMQFWDGEGTARVLGFHDGALLLERPEGVLRPLSQLVQEGRDDEATQIICEAIAVLHRPRPAARLEQLRPQLVALEPWFKDLVPAPEKYGEPFGRSLAIAQELLATQTEIVPLHGDIHHDNIIDFGARGWLVIDPKPLIGDSAFDYANLFCNPNLETATDPQLFKARLARVCAQSGIERQRMLRWLIAWTGLSAVWFLEDHQSDDIDMGVMQLALAELN
;
A
#
# COMPACT_ATOMS: atom_id res chain seq x y z
N MET A 1 5.03 -21.58 16.96
CA MET A 1 4.00 -22.57 16.57
C MET A 1 4.10 -22.76 15.07
N ILE A 2 4.26 -23.98 14.57
CA ILE A 2 4.29 -24.26 13.12
C ILE A 2 2.85 -24.13 12.62
N ARG A 3 2.61 -23.18 11.73
CA ARG A 3 1.29 -22.89 11.15
C ARG A 3 0.86 -24.04 10.23
N PRO A 4 -0.41 -24.48 10.26
CA PRO A 4 -0.90 -25.46 9.29
C PRO A 4 -0.77 -24.89 7.87
N LYS A 5 -0.27 -25.71 6.95
CA LYS A 5 -0.11 -25.36 5.54
C LYS A 5 -1.49 -25.01 4.95
N ALA A 6 -1.56 -23.95 4.14
CA ALA A 6 -2.81 -23.58 3.50
C ALA A 6 -3.32 -24.72 2.60
N ASP A 7 -4.63 -24.95 2.64
CA ASP A 7 -5.29 -25.93 1.77
C ASP A 7 -5.54 -25.28 0.41
N TYR A 8 -4.59 -25.49 -0.50
CA TYR A 8 -4.68 -25.02 -1.87
C TYR A 8 -5.56 -25.93 -2.73
N ASP A 9 -5.71 -27.20 -2.39
CA ASP A 9 -6.30 -28.23 -3.25
C ASP A 9 -7.76 -27.87 -3.58
N PHE A 10 -8.52 -27.41 -2.58
CA PHE A 10 -9.89 -26.93 -2.79
C PHE A 10 -9.96 -25.82 -3.85
N TYR A 11 -9.08 -24.82 -3.80
CA TYR A 11 -9.10 -23.69 -4.72
C TYR A 11 -8.54 -24.04 -6.10
N LEU A 12 -7.54 -24.94 -6.15
CA LEU A 12 -7.02 -25.48 -7.39
C LEU A 12 -8.12 -26.23 -8.16
N ASP A 13 -8.92 -27.03 -7.47
CA ASP A 13 -10.06 -27.73 -8.07
C ASP A 13 -11.19 -26.78 -8.45
N LEU A 14 -11.56 -25.84 -7.56
CA LEU A 14 -12.64 -24.87 -7.76
C LEU A 14 -12.44 -24.06 -9.06
N TRP A 15 -11.21 -23.58 -9.30
CA TRP A 15 -10.86 -22.75 -10.44
C TRP A 15 -10.12 -23.51 -11.56
N ARG A 16 -9.99 -24.84 -11.43
CA ARG A 16 -9.31 -25.72 -12.40
C ARG A 16 -7.88 -25.26 -12.71
N LEU A 17 -7.16 -24.88 -11.67
CA LEU A 17 -5.82 -24.31 -11.75
C LEU A 17 -4.75 -25.39 -11.74
N ARG A 18 -3.59 -25.07 -12.30
CA ARG A 18 -2.36 -25.87 -12.19
C ARG A 18 -1.29 -25.03 -11.52
N ALA A 19 -0.51 -25.61 -10.62
CA ALA A 19 0.63 -24.92 -10.03
C ALA A 19 1.64 -24.52 -11.11
N ASP A 20 2.16 -23.30 -11.01
CA ASP A 20 3.14 -22.68 -11.93
C ASP A 20 4.36 -22.15 -11.16
N GLY A 21 4.73 -22.84 -10.08
CA GLY A 21 5.80 -22.45 -9.17
C GLY A 21 5.56 -22.98 -7.76
N GLU A 22 6.51 -22.72 -6.86
CA GLU A 22 6.36 -23.04 -5.45
C GLU A 22 5.42 -22.03 -4.77
N ALA A 23 4.55 -22.53 -3.89
CA ALA A 23 3.82 -21.69 -2.97
C ALA A 23 4.75 -21.09 -1.91
N PHE A 24 4.45 -19.87 -1.49
CA PHE A 24 5.19 -19.14 -0.47
C PHE A 24 4.22 -18.38 0.43
N SER A 25 4.69 -17.95 1.60
CA SER A 25 3.88 -17.19 2.55
C SER A 25 4.52 -15.83 2.77
N THR A 26 3.70 -14.79 2.84
CA THR A 26 4.06 -13.49 3.40
C THR A 26 3.61 -13.42 4.86
N HIS A 27 3.81 -12.27 5.50
CA HIS A 27 3.24 -12.01 6.82
C HIS A 27 1.70 -12.11 6.81
N SER A 28 1.06 -11.73 5.70
CA SER A 28 -0.37 -11.47 5.64
C SER A 28 -1.16 -12.50 4.79
N SER A 29 -0.49 -13.24 3.90
CA SER A 29 -1.12 -14.12 2.91
C SER A 29 -0.28 -15.35 2.57
N ASP A 30 -0.95 -16.44 2.22
CA ASP A 30 -0.33 -17.57 1.51
C ASP A 30 -0.58 -17.39 0.00
N LEU A 31 0.48 -17.51 -0.80
CA LEU A 31 0.50 -17.20 -2.23
C LEU A 31 0.97 -18.40 -3.04
N MET A 32 0.31 -18.67 -4.17
CA MET A 32 0.72 -19.70 -5.12
C MET A 32 0.63 -19.19 -6.57
N PRO A 33 1.75 -19.15 -7.31
CA PRO A 33 1.72 -18.97 -8.75
C PRO A 33 0.98 -20.15 -9.40
N VAL A 34 0.01 -19.85 -10.24
CA VAL A 34 -0.82 -20.85 -10.92
C VAL A 34 -1.02 -20.48 -12.40
N ARG A 35 -1.56 -21.43 -13.16
CA ARG A 35 -2.12 -21.23 -14.49
C ARG A 35 -3.57 -21.69 -14.52
N ASP A 36 -4.41 -20.94 -15.21
CA ASP A 36 -5.81 -21.30 -15.41
C ASP A 36 -6.00 -22.39 -16.49
N SER A 37 -7.26 -22.75 -16.77
CA SER A 37 -7.58 -23.76 -17.77
C SER A 37 -7.18 -23.39 -19.21
N GLU A 38 -6.93 -22.11 -19.48
CA GLU A 38 -6.45 -21.59 -20.76
C GLU A 38 -4.92 -21.44 -20.77
N GLY A 39 -4.24 -21.77 -19.68
CA GLY A 39 -2.79 -21.66 -19.52
C GLY A 39 -2.31 -20.25 -19.15
N ARG A 40 -3.21 -19.31 -18.85
CA ARG A 40 -2.85 -17.93 -18.49
C ARG A 40 -2.29 -17.88 -17.07
N PRO A 41 -1.21 -17.11 -16.82
CA PRO A 41 -0.64 -16.96 -15.49
C PRO A 41 -1.58 -16.20 -14.56
N ALA A 42 -1.72 -16.72 -13.34
CA ALA A 42 -2.46 -16.09 -12.25
C ALA A 42 -1.74 -16.30 -10.91
N MET A 43 -2.16 -15.56 -9.90
CA MET A 43 -1.70 -15.69 -8.52
C MET A 43 -2.88 -16.03 -7.63
N LEU A 44 -2.81 -17.19 -6.97
CA LEU A 44 -3.76 -17.58 -5.94
C LEU A 44 -3.30 -16.96 -4.61
N LYS A 45 -4.13 -16.10 -4.02
CA LYS A 45 -3.89 -15.44 -2.74
C LYS A 45 -4.92 -15.90 -1.71
N LEU A 46 -4.42 -16.51 -0.63
CA LEU A 46 -5.21 -16.95 0.52
C LEU A 46 -4.87 -16.03 1.71
N PRO A 47 -5.70 -15.00 1.98
CA PRO A 47 -5.43 -14.05 3.04
C PRO A 47 -5.56 -14.70 4.44
N ILE A 48 -4.57 -14.44 5.28
CA ILE A 48 -4.46 -14.96 6.64
C ILE A 48 -5.17 -14.01 7.61
N GLU A 49 -4.93 -12.72 7.42
CA GLU A 49 -5.40 -11.68 8.33
C GLU A 49 -6.78 -11.16 7.97
N LYS A 50 -7.48 -10.66 8.99
CA LYS A 50 -8.84 -10.13 8.84
C LYS A 50 -8.88 -8.92 7.90
N TYR A 51 -7.86 -8.07 7.91
CA TYR A 51 -7.80 -6.88 7.05
C TYR A 51 -7.50 -7.22 5.59
N GLU A 52 -6.69 -8.26 5.34
CA GLU A 52 -6.39 -8.76 3.99
C GLU A 52 -7.64 -9.32 3.28
N LYS A 53 -8.51 -10.02 4.02
CA LYS A 53 -9.81 -10.48 3.49
C LYS A 53 -10.68 -9.33 2.98
N ALA A 54 -10.54 -8.14 3.58
CA ALA A 54 -11.25 -6.94 3.17
C ALA A 54 -10.51 -6.16 2.07
N GLY A 55 -9.18 -6.24 1.98
CA GLY A 55 -8.40 -5.73 0.84
C GLY A 55 -8.86 -6.31 -0.51
N SER A 56 -9.33 -7.55 -0.50
CA SER A 56 -9.96 -8.21 -1.66
C SER A 56 -11.16 -7.49 -2.24
N ILE A 57 -11.85 -6.68 -1.43
CA ILE A 57 -13.03 -5.93 -1.86
C ILE A 57 -12.60 -4.69 -2.67
N LEU A 58 -11.47 -4.06 -2.31
CA LEU A 58 -10.92 -2.94 -3.09
C LEU A 58 -10.41 -3.39 -4.45
N MET A 59 -9.76 -4.56 -4.52
CA MET A 59 -9.35 -5.15 -5.79
C MET A 59 -10.54 -5.38 -6.74
N GLN A 60 -11.69 -5.85 -6.21
CA GLN A 60 -12.94 -5.98 -6.99
C GLN A 60 -13.58 -4.63 -7.31
N PHE A 61 -13.46 -3.63 -6.42
CA PHE A 61 -13.97 -2.29 -6.66
C PHE A 61 -13.24 -1.61 -7.82
N TRP A 62 -11.91 -1.70 -7.86
CA TRP A 62 -11.09 -1.16 -8.93
C TRP A 62 -11.18 -1.97 -10.22
N ASP A 63 -11.50 -3.27 -10.14
CA ASP A 63 -11.81 -4.13 -11.30
C ASP A 63 -10.72 -4.10 -12.41
N GLY A 64 -9.46 -4.05 -11.98
CA GLY A 64 -8.32 -3.97 -12.88
C GLY A 64 -8.02 -2.57 -13.44
N GLU A 65 -8.74 -1.53 -13.03
CA GLU A 65 -8.42 -0.14 -13.33
C GLU A 65 -7.29 0.37 -12.43
N GLY A 66 -6.04 0.20 -12.89
CA GLY A 66 -4.83 0.57 -12.13
C GLY A 66 -4.35 -0.53 -11.18
N THR A 67 -5.08 -1.64 -11.10
CA THR A 67 -4.73 -2.81 -10.28
C THR A 67 -4.62 -4.08 -11.09
N ALA A 68 -4.04 -5.11 -10.48
CA ALA A 68 -4.28 -6.47 -10.95
C ALA A 68 -5.79 -6.77 -10.97
N ARG A 69 -6.31 -7.37 -12.04
CA ARG A 69 -7.67 -7.92 -12.15
C ARG A 69 -7.88 -9.07 -11.18
N VAL A 70 -9.09 -9.11 -10.62
CA VAL A 70 -9.62 -10.26 -9.90
C VAL A 70 -10.26 -11.20 -10.91
N LEU A 71 -9.67 -12.38 -11.08
CA LEU A 71 -10.15 -13.44 -11.96
C LEU A 71 -11.12 -14.39 -11.24
N GLY A 72 -11.08 -14.42 -9.91
CA GLY A 72 -11.94 -15.24 -9.07
C GLY A 72 -11.91 -14.81 -7.61
N PHE A 73 -13.02 -15.01 -6.91
CA PHE A 73 -13.15 -14.76 -5.48
C PHE A 73 -14.03 -15.84 -4.82
N HIS A 74 -13.56 -16.41 -3.70
CA HIS A 74 -14.31 -17.40 -2.93
C HIS A 74 -13.84 -17.42 -1.47
N ASP A 75 -14.75 -17.23 -0.51
CA ASP A 75 -14.48 -17.29 0.94
C ASP A 75 -13.23 -16.50 1.40
N GLY A 76 -12.98 -15.36 0.75
CA GLY A 76 -11.84 -14.49 1.03
C GLY A 76 -10.61 -14.75 0.15
N ALA A 77 -10.50 -15.93 -0.46
CA ALA A 77 -9.45 -16.22 -1.44
C ALA A 77 -9.65 -15.42 -2.72
N LEU A 78 -8.53 -15.01 -3.32
CA LEU A 78 -8.48 -14.31 -4.59
C LEU A 78 -7.67 -15.11 -5.60
N LEU A 79 -8.16 -15.15 -6.83
CA LEU A 79 -7.36 -15.44 -8.01
C LEU A 79 -7.10 -14.12 -8.72
N LEU A 80 -5.84 -13.68 -8.75
CA LEU A 80 -5.42 -12.43 -9.36
C LEU A 80 -4.72 -12.69 -10.69
N GLU A 81 -4.82 -11.77 -11.63
CA GLU A 81 -3.91 -11.79 -12.78
C GLU A 81 -2.45 -11.65 -12.32
N ARG A 82 -1.55 -12.32 -13.04
CA ARG A 82 -0.12 -12.29 -12.78
C ARG A 82 0.60 -12.03 -14.11
N PRO A 83 1.67 -11.22 -14.17
CA PRO A 83 2.42 -11.07 -15.40
C PRO A 83 3.14 -12.37 -15.76
N GLU A 84 3.42 -12.55 -17.05
CA GLU A 84 4.20 -13.69 -17.54
C GLU A 84 5.69 -13.48 -17.19
N GLY A 85 6.39 -14.56 -16.81
CA GLY A 85 7.81 -14.50 -16.50
C GLY A 85 8.14 -13.98 -15.09
N VAL A 86 9.30 -13.32 -14.97
CA VAL A 86 9.84 -12.86 -13.69
C VAL A 86 9.11 -11.59 -13.25
N LEU A 87 8.62 -11.56 -12.01
CA LEU A 87 8.01 -10.37 -11.43
C LEU A 87 9.02 -9.23 -11.35
N ARG A 88 8.62 -8.07 -11.84
CA ARG A 88 9.42 -6.84 -11.81
C ARG A 88 8.68 -5.79 -10.98
N PRO A 89 8.99 -5.67 -9.68
CA PRO A 89 8.49 -4.58 -8.86
C PRO A 89 9.13 -3.25 -9.25
N LEU A 90 8.43 -2.16 -8.97
CA LEU A 90 8.90 -0.80 -9.27
C LEU A 90 10.20 -0.45 -8.53
N SER A 91 10.47 -1.12 -7.40
CA SER A 91 11.71 -0.96 -6.63
C SER A 91 12.97 -1.27 -7.45
N GLN A 92 12.86 -2.10 -8.49
CA GLN A 92 13.97 -2.35 -9.41
C GLN A 92 14.38 -1.08 -10.17
N LEU A 93 13.45 -0.18 -10.51
CA LEU A 93 13.82 1.10 -11.13
C LEU A 93 14.65 1.96 -10.20
N VAL A 94 14.32 1.98 -8.91
CA VAL A 94 15.10 2.72 -7.90
C VAL A 94 16.51 2.14 -7.80
N GLN A 95 16.64 0.80 -7.78
CA GLN A 95 17.94 0.12 -7.79
C GLN A 95 18.75 0.40 -9.06
N GLU A 96 18.08 0.63 -10.20
CA GLU A 96 18.68 1.06 -11.47
C GLU A 96 19.04 2.57 -11.50
N GLY A 97 18.83 3.31 -10.40
CA GLY A 97 19.10 4.75 -10.31
C GLY A 97 18.01 5.64 -10.93
N ARG A 98 16.80 5.12 -11.12
CA ARG A 98 15.67 5.78 -11.79
C ARG A 98 14.54 6.15 -10.81
N ASP A 99 14.91 6.68 -9.64
CA ASP A 99 13.97 7.09 -8.58
C ASP A 99 12.94 8.13 -9.04
N ASP A 100 13.35 9.06 -9.91
CA ASP A 100 12.47 10.06 -10.52
C ASP A 100 11.34 9.44 -11.35
N GLU A 101 11.66 8.39 -12.11
CA GLU A 101 10.71 7.66 -12.94
C GLU A 101 9.80 6.79 -12.08
N ALA A 102 10.36 6.11 -11.08
CA ALA A 102 9.58 5.35 -10.11
C ALA A 102 8.57 6.24 -9.37
N THR A 103 9.00 7.43 -8.92
CA THR A 103 8.15 8.42 -8.25
C THR A 103 7.01 8.90 -9.16
N GLN A 104 7.28 9.09 -10.45
CA GLN A 104 6.23 9.44 -11.41
C GLN A 104 5.21 8.30 -11.57
N ILE A 105 5.69 7.06 -11.75
CA ILE A 105 4.82 5.90 -11.94
C ILE A 105 3.92 5.67 -10.72
N ILE A 106 4.43 5.77 -9.50
CA ILE A 106 3.62 5.58 -8.29
C ILE A 106 2.56 6.68 -8.14
N CYS A 107 2.89 7.93 -8.47
CA CYS A 107 1.93 9.03 -8.44
C CYS A 107 0.81 8.85 -9.48
N GLU A 108 1.17 8.40 -10.69
CA GLU A 108 0.21 8.06 -11.75
C GLU A 108 -0.68 6.89 -11.33
N ALA A 109 -0.12 5.87 -10.68
CA ALA A 109 -0.88 4.73 -10.17
C ALA A 109 -1.91 5.18 -9.11
N ILE A 110 -1.50 5.96 -8.11
CA ILE A 110 -2.40 6.51 -7.09
C ILE A 110 -3.51 7.35 -7.75
N ALA A 111 -3.18 8.21 -8.71
CA ALA A 111 -4.16 9.03 -9.42
C ALA A 111 -5.21 8.19 -10.18
N VAL A 112 -4.83 7.01 -10.71
CA VAL A 112 -5.77 6.05 -11.31
C VAL A 112 -6.70 5.44 -10.26
N LEU A 113 -6.17 5.05 -9.10
CA LEU A 113 -6.96 4.47 -8.02
C LEU A 113 -8.00 5.46 -7.48
N HIS A 114 -7.63 6.74 -7.35
CA HIS A 114 -8.48 7.81 -6.81
C HIS A 114 -9.49 8.38 -7.81
N ARG A 115 -9.52 7.90 -9.06
CA ARG A 115 -10.50 8.38 -10.05
C ARG A 115 -11.94 8.24 -9.53
N PRO A 116 -12.78 9.28 -9.71
CA PRO A 116 -14.18 9.21 -9.34
C PRO A 116 -14.87 8.02 -10.00
N ARG A 117 -15.65 7.28 -9.21
CA ARG A 117 -16.47 6.15 -9.66
C ARG A 117 -17.93 6.41 -9.27
N PRO A 118 -18.91 5.73 -9.88
CA PRO A 118 -20.32 5.96 -9.58
C PRO A 118 -20.62 5.90 -8.08
N ALA A 119 -21.32 6.91 -7.56
CA ALA A 119 -21.57 7.06 -6.13
C ALA A 119 -22.19 5.79 -5.50
N ALA A 120 -23.10 5.13 -6.21
CA ALA A 120 -23.71 3.88 -5.78
C ALA A 120 -22.69 2.76 -5.50
N ARG A 121 -21.58 2.67 -6.27
CA ARG A 121 -20.51 1.69 -6.01
C ARG A 121 -19.76 2.05 -4.73
N LEU A 122 -19.48 3.32 -4.49
CA LEU A 122 -18.84 3.77 -3.24
C LEU A 122 -19.73 3.55 -2.02
N GLU A 123 -21.03 3.79 -2.12
CA GLU A 123 -21.98 3.58 -1.01
C GLU A 123 -22.06 2.11 -0.59
N GLN A 124 -21.99 1.17 -1.55
CA GLN A 124 -21.94 -0.27 -1.27
C GLN A 124 -20.60 -0.70 -0.66
N LEU A 125 -19.51 -0.06 -1.07
CA LEU A 125 -18.17 -0.37 -0.58
C LEU A 125 -17.92 0.18 0.85
N ARG A 126 -18.39 1.40 1.14
CA ARG A 126 -18.03 2.16 2.35
C ARG A 126 -18.20 1.38 3.67
N PRO A 127 -19.28 0.61 3.92
CA PRO A 127 -19.43 -0.14 5.17
C PRO A 127 -18.37 -1.23 5.39
N GLN A 128 -17.62 -1.59 4.34
CA GLN A 128 -16.60 -2.62 4.35
C GLN A 128 -15.18 -2.04 4.51
N LEU A 129 -15.04 -0.70 4.49
CA LEU A 129 -13.78 0.00 4.62
C LEU A 129 -13.58 0.54 6.05
N VAL A 130 -12.32 0.63 6.46
CA VAL A 130 -11.86 1.17 7.73
C VAL A 130 -11.48 2.64 7.51
N ALA A 131 -12.06 3.53 8.31
CA ALA A 131 -11.70 4.94 8.29
C ALA A 131 -10.27 5.15 8.85
N LEU A 132 -9.61 6.26 8.50
CA LEU A 132 -8.25 6.52 8.99
C LEU A 132 -8.18 6.74 10.51
N GLU A 133 -9.23 7.25 11.16
CA GLU A 133 -9.24 7.49 12.61
C GLU A 133 -8.95 6.23 13.44
N PRO A 134 -9.68 5.11 13.27
CA PRO A 134 -9.34 3.87 13.95
C PRO A 134 -8.04 3.22 13.44
N TRP A 135 -7.59 3.54 12.22
CA TRP A 135 -6.32 3.07 11.68
C TRP A 135 -5.11 3.67 12.41
N PHE A 136 -5.21 4.94 12.81
CA PHE A 136 -4.17 5.67 13.54
C PHE A 136 -4.18 5.45 15.07
N LYS A 137 -5.00 4.51 15.58
CA LYS A 137 -5.18 4.30 17.02
C LYS A 137 -3.87 3.97 17.76
N ASP A 138 -2.94 3.26 17.11
CA ASP A 138 -1.69 2.79 17.74
C ASP A 138 -0.68 3.93 17.94
N LEU A 139 -0.86 5.05 17.21
CA LEU A 139 -0.08 6.28 17.43
C LEU A 139 -0.45 6.99 18.74
N VAL A 140 -1.65 6.76 19.29
CA VAL A 140 -2.14 7.44 20.50
C VAL A 140 -1.26 7.20 21.74
N PRO A 141 -0.85 5.96 22.10
CA PRO A 141 0.05 5.73 23.24
C PRO A 141 1.52 6.09 22.97
N ALA A 142 1.90 6.35 21.72
CA ALA A 142 3.30 6.50 21.31
C ALA A 142 4.06 7.64 22.04
N PRO A 143 3.47 8.83 22.30
CA PRO A 143 4.19 9.89 23.00
C PRO A 143 4.55 9.52 24.44
N GLU A 144 3.69 8.77 25.13
CA GLU A 144 3.98 8.29 26.50
C GLU A 144 5.03 7.18 26.49
N LYS A 145 4.98 6.29 25.50
CA LYS A 145 5.86 5.11 25.39
C LYS A 145 7.26 5.46 24.86
N TYR A 146 7.36 6.40 23.92
CA TYR A 146 8.56 6.65 23.14
C TYR A 146 9.02 8.13 23.15
N GLY A 147 8.19 9.08 23.60
CA GLY A 147 8.54 10.49 23.69
C GLY A 147 8.44 11.26 22.36
N GLU A 148 9.16 12.38 22.24
CA GLU A 148 9.29 13.09 20.96
C GLU A 148 10.15 12.29 19.98
N PRO A 149 9.86 12.34 18.66
CA PRO A 149 8.91 13.22 17.98
C PRO A 149 7.46 12.68 17.86
N PHE A 150 7.10 11.59 18.54
CA PHE A 150 5.76 11.00 18.45
C PHE A 150 4.65 11.91 18.98
N GLY A 151 4.96 12.76 19.97
CA GLY A 151 4.04 13.80 20.47
C GLY A 151 3.60 14.75 19.36
N ARG A 152 4.57 15.27 18.60
CA ARG A 152 4.29 16.12 17.43
C ARG A 152 3.56 15.37 16.32
N SER A 153 3.93 14.10 16.06
CA SER A 153 3.26 13.28 15.05
C SER A 153 1.78 13.05 15.39
N LEU A 154 1.47 12.67 16.63
CA LEU A 154 0.10 12.46 17.09
C LEU A 154 -0.75 13.73 16.97
N ALA A 155 -0.22 14.88 17.39
CA ALA A 155 -0.95 16.15 17.30
C ALA A 155 -1.29 16.52 15.85
N ILE A 156 -0.34 16.34 14.92
CA ILE A 156 -0.56 16.57 13.49
C ILE A 156 -1.60 15.59 12.93
N ALA A 157 -1.50 14.30 13.28
CA ALA A 157 -2.43 13.27 12.84
C ALA A 157 -3.86 13.60 13.28
N GLN A 158 -4.07 13.98 14.55
CA GLN A 158 -5.39 14.34 15.07
C GLN A 158 -6.02 15.52 14.33
N GLU A 159 -5.25 16.55 13.98
CA GLU A 159 -5.75 17.69 13.20
C GLU A 159 -6.10 17.28 11.76
N LEU A 160 -5.25 16.48 11.09
CA LEU A 160 -5.51 16.00 9.73
C LEU A 160 -6.76 15.12 9.68
N LEU A 161 -6.90 14.19 10.63
CA LEU A 161 -8.06 13.32 10.74
C LEU A 161 -9.37 14.10 10.97
N ALA A 162 -9.32 15.20 11.72
CA ALA A 162 -10.46 16.09 11.93
C ALA A 162 -10.77 17.00 10.72
N THR A 163 -9.81 17.17 9.80
CA THR A 163 -9.89 18.09 8.66
C THR A 163 -9.62 17.39 7.32
N GLN A 164 -10.04 16.13 7.22
CA GLN A 164 -9.90 15.34 5.99
C GLN A 164 -10.67 15.99 4.84
N THR A 165 -10.08 15.92 3.65
CA THR A 165 -10.65 16.38 2.39
C THR A 165 -10.53 15.28 1.35
N GLU A 166 -11.34 15.33 0.29
CA GLU A 166 -11.25 14.35 -0.81
C GLU A 166 -11.28 12.89 -0.33
N ILE A 167 -12.31 12.56 0.47
CA ILE A 167 -12.44 11.23 1.07
C ILE A 167 -12.71 10.18 -0.02
N VAL A 168 -11.74 9.31 -0.27
CA VAL A 168 -11.77 8.27 -1.30
C VAL A 168 -11.38 6.91 -0.73
N PRO A 169 -11.72 5.80 -1.40
CA PRO A 169 -11.07 4.51 -1.13
C PRO A 169 -9.57 4.62 -1.38
N LEU A 170 -8.78 4.17 -0.40
CA LEU A 170 -7.32 4.29 -0.40
C LEU A 170 -6.67 2.92 -0.61
N HIS A 171 -5.46 2.91 -1.18
CA HIS A 171 -4.61 1.72 -1.16
C HIS A 171 -4.14 1.40 0.26
N GLY A 172 -3.73 2.42 1.01
CA GLY A 172 -3.35 2.31 2.42
C GLY A 172 -2.00 1.65 2.70
N ASP A 173 -1.32 1.14 1.67
CA ASP A 173 -0.01 0.50 1.75
C ASP A 173 0.73 0.60 0.40
N ILE A 174 0.66 1.77 -0.24
CA ILE A 174 1.21 1.94 -1.60
C ILE A 174 2.71 2.22 -1.52
N HIS A 175 3.49 1.31 -2.10
CA HIS A 175 4.93 1.43 -2.20
C HIS A 175 5.46 0.69 -3.43
N HIS A 176 6.76 0.83 -3.67
CA HIS A 176 7.44 0.34 -4.87
C HIS A 176 7.28 -1.17 -5.13
N ASP A 177 7.17 -2.00 -4.10
CA ASP A 177 7.03 -3.46 -4.28
C ASP A 177 5.57 -3.90 -4.50
N ASN A 178 4.60 -3.06 -4.15
CA ASN A 178 3.19 -3.27 -4.45
C ASN A 178 2.78 -2.74 -5.84
N ILE A 179 3.75 -2.33 -6.66
CA ILE A 179 3.54 -1.90 -8.05
C ILE A 179 4.39 -2.77 -8.96
N ILE A 180 3.74 -3.55 -9.81
CA ILE A 180 4.38 -4.57 -10.65
C ILE A 180 4.21 -4.24 -12.13
N ASP A 181 5.24 -4.52 -12.93
CA ASP A 181 5.19 -4.40 -14.39
C ASP A 181 4.35 -5.52 -15.02
N PHE A 182 3.21 -5.18 -15.62
CA PHE A 182 2.37 -6.11 -16.40
C PHE A 182 2.56 -5.97 -17.92
N GLY A 183 3.71 -5.45 -18.35
CA GLY A 183 4.10 -5.32 -19.76
C GLY A 183 3.14 -4.41 -20.51
N ALA A 184 2.38 -4.97 -21.46
CA ALA A 184 1.43 -4.21 -22.29
C ALA A 184 0.32 -3.50 -21.48
N ARG A 185 0.04 -3.96 -20.26
CA ARG A 185 -0.91 -3.31 -19.35
C ARG A 185 -0.31 -2.19 -18.50
N GLY A 186 1.01 -2.02 -18.54
CA GLY A 186 1.74 -1.07 -17.72
C GLY A 186 1.91 -1.52 -16.27
N TRP A 187 2.25 -0.56 -15.40
CA TRP A 187 2.43 -0.77 -13.98
C TRP A 187 1.08 -0.86 -13.27
N LEU A 188 0.85 -1.96 -12.54
CA LEU A 188 -0.39 -2.20 -11.81
C LEU A 188 -0.12 -2.42 -10.33
N VAL A 189 -1.05 -1.90 -9.53
CA VAL A 189 -1.03 -2.00 -8.07
C VAL A 189 -1.61 -3.35 -7.62
N ILE A 190 -1.07 -3.88 -6.53
CA ILE A 190 -1.55 -5.07 -5.84
C ILE A 190 -1.60 -4.82 -4.34
N ASP A 191 -2.35 -5.66 -3.64
CA ASP A 191 -2.30 -5.78 -2.18
C ASP A 191 -2.74 -4.54 -1.35
N PRO A 192 -3.96 -4.01 -1.57
CA PRO A 192 -4.45 -2.88 -0.80
C PRO A 192 -4.91 -3.28 0.61
N LYS A 193 -4.86 -2.31 1.52
CA LYS A 193 -5.56 -2.32 2.79
C LYS A 193 -6.97 -1.73 2.60
N PRO A 194 -8.00 -2.23 3.30
CA PRO A 194 -9.39 -1.82 3.11
C PRO A 194 -9.69 -0.44 3.70
N LEU A 195 -9.02 0.62 3.25
CA LEU A 195 -9.10 1.95 3.88
C LEU A 195 -9.98 2.92 3.09
N ILE A 196 -10.58 3.86 3.82
CA ILE A 196 -11.24 5.05 3.28
C ILE A 196 -10.79 6.28 4.07
N GLY A 197 -10.46 7.37 3.37
CA GLY A 197 -10.00 8.59 4.02
C GLY A 197 -9.44 9.59 3.03
N ASP A 198 -8.68 10.55 3.55
CA ASP A 198 -8.02 11.59 2.78
C ASP A 198 -7.09 11.04 1.69
N SER A 199 -7.27 11.53 0.45
CA SER A 199 -6.46 11.13 -0.71
C SER A 199 -4.95 11.31 -0.48
N ALA A 200 -4.54 12.30 0.31
CA ALA A 200 -3.13 12.57 0.57
C ALA A 200 -2.42 11.45 1.35
N PHE A 201 -3.16 10.58 2.05
CA PHE A 201 -2.57 9.49 2.82
C PHE A 201 -1.84 8.48 1.92
N ASP A 202 -2.39 8.12 0.76
CA ASP A 202 -1.72 7.19 -0.16
C ASP A 202 -0.39 7.77 -0.67
N TYR A 203 -0.32 9.07 -0.92
CA TYR A 203 0.91 9.72 -1.34
C TYR A 203 1.97 9.79 -0.22
N ALA A 204 1.58 9.75 1.04
CA ALA A 204 2.54 9.71 2.16
C ALA A 204 3.23 8.34 2.30
N ASN A 205 2.52 7.25 1.99
CA ASN A 205 3.00 5.87 2.17
C ASN A 205 4.28 5.56 1.36
N LEU A 206 4.48 6.24 0.22
CA LEU A 206 5.59 5.94 -0.69
C LEU A 206 6.98 6.38 -0.19
N PHE A 207 7.07 7.23 0.85
CA PHE A 207 8.35 7.88 1.23
C PHE A 207 9.28 7.01 2.08
N CYS A 208 8.76 6.00 2.79
CA CYS A 208 9.56 5.07 3.59
C CYS A 208 10.15 3.91 2.76
N ASN A 209 10.14 4.02 1.44
CA ASN A 209 10.50 2.94 0.52
C ASN A 209 11.47 3.43 -0.57
N PRO A 210 12.22 2.53 -1.23
CA PRO A 210 12.30 1.08 -0.98
C PRO A 210 13.39 0.68 0.01
N ASN A 211 14.30 1.58 0.40
CA ASN A 211 15.40 1.27 1.31
C ASN A 211 15.84 2.51 2.10
N LEU A 212 16.59 2.28 3.18
CA LEU A 212 17.06 3.32 4.09
C LEU A 212 17.89 4.41 3.40
N GLU A 213 18.86 4.02 2.57
CA GLU A 213 19.77 4.96 1.88
C GLU A 213 18.99 5.94 1.00
N THR A 214 18.02 5.44 0.22
CA THR A 214 17.23 6.26 -0.71
C THR A 214 16.10 7.03 -0.02
N ALA A 215 15.47 6.45 1.00
CA ALA A 215 14.35 7.07 1.71
C ALA A 215 14.81 8.26 2.56
N THR A 216 16.00 8.15 3.17
CA THR A 216 16.53 9.14 4.12
C THR A 216 17.56 10.10 3.52
N ASP A 217 17.83 10.04 2.21
CA ASP A 217 18.65 11.04 1.53
C ASP A 217 17.92 12.39 1.46
N PRO A 218 18.46 13.49 2.03
CA PRO A 218 17.78 14.78 2.07
C PRO A 218 17.53 15.41 0.70
N GLN A 219 18.38 15.16 -0.30
CA GLN A 219 18.22 15.71 -1.65
C GLN A 219 17.14 14.94 -2.40
N LEU A 220 17.16 13.61 -2.36
CA LEU A 220 16.13 12.76 -2.96
C LEU A 220 14.78 12.99 -2.29
N PHE A 221 14.72 13.11 -0.96
CA PHE A 221 13.50 13.45 -0.23
C PHE A 221 12.87 14.76 -0.74
N LYS A 222 13.67 15.83 -0.88
CA LYS A 222 13.18 17.14 -1.37
C LYS A 222 12.70 17.06 -2.82
N ALA A 223 13.44 16.36 -3.68
CA ALA A 223 13.08 16.16 -5.08
C ALA A 223 11.77 15.36 -5.20
N ARG A 224 11.66 14.24 -4.48
CA ARG A 224 10.47 13.40 -4.40
C ARG A 224 9.27 14.18 -3.89
N LEU A 225 9.42 14.92 -2.79
CA LEU A 225 8.36 15.78 -2.24
C LEU A 225 7.87 16.82 -3.25
N ALA A 226 8.78 17.51 -3.93
CA ALA A 226 8.40 18.49 -4.94
C ALA A 226 7.63 17.84 -6.10
N ARG A 227 8.08 16.67 -6.57
CA ARG A 227 7.43 15.93 -7.66
C ARG A 227 6.05 15.39 -7.25
N VAL A 228 5.94 14.79 -6.06
CA VAL A 228 4.67 14.29 -5.51
C VAL A 228 3.66 15.44 -5.38
N CYS A 229 4.05 16.59 -4.81
CA CYS A 229 3.15 17.75 -4.70
C CYS A 229 2.72 18.27 -6.08
N ALA A 230 3.66 18.34 -7.04
CA ALA A 230 3.36 18.82 -8.39
C ALA A 230 2.40 17.89 -9.16
N GLN A 231 2.51 16.57 -8.98
CA GLN A 231 1.66 15.60 -9.69
C GLN A 231 0.31 15.37 -9.01
N SER A 232 0.27 15.35 -7.68
CA SER A 232 -0.97 15.18 -6.91
C SER A 232 -1.79 16.46 -6.79
N GLY A 233 -1.16 17.62 -6.89
CA GLY A 233 -1.79 18.92 -6.58
C GLY A 233 -1.93 19.19 -5.08
N ILE A 234 -1.43 18.29 -4.21
CA ILE A 234 -1.48 18.46 -2.77
C ILE A 234 -0.49 19.55 -2.35
N GLU A 235 -0.97 20.47 -1.50
CA GLU A 235 -0.15 21.54 -0.97
C GLU A 235 1.01 20.98 -0.12
N ARG A 236 2.20 21.59 -0.25
CA ARG A 236 3.44 21.09 0.33
C ARG A 236 3.36 20.89 1.84
N GLN A 237 2.84 21.87 2.59
CA GLN A 237 2.69 21.74 4.04
C GLN A 237 1.69 20.63 4.40
N ARG A 238 0.58 20.49 3.68
CA ARG A 238 -0.36 19.37 3.89
C ARG A 238 0.32 18.01 3.65
N MET A 239 1.13 17.89 2.60
CA MET A 239 1.88 16.65 2.31
C MET A 239 2.89 16.34 3.42
N LEU A 240 3.69 17.33 3.84
CA LEU A 240 4.64 17.18 4.95
C LEU A 240 3.95 16.75 6.25
N ARG A 241 2.77 17.30 6.53
CA ARG A 241 1.98 16.93 7.71
C ARG A 241 1.49 15.49 7.65
N TRP A 242 0.97 15.03 6.50
CA TRP A 242 0.60 13.64 6.30
C TRP A 242 1.80 12.70 6.40
N LEU A 243 2.96 13.10 5.89
CA LEU A 243 4.20 12.35 6.06
C LEU A 243 4.55 12.18 7.53
N ILE A 244 4.56 13.26 8.32
CA ILE A 244 4.88 13.19 9.75
C ILE A 244 3.89 12.29 10.51
N ALA A 245 2.60 12.37 10.19
CA ALA A 245 1.58 11.51 10.78
C ALA A 245 1.81 10.04 10.42
N TRP A 246 2.02 9.75 9.13
CA TRP A 246 2.25 8.39 8.63
C TRP A 246 3.52 7.77 9.20
N THR A 247 4.66 8.46 9.13
CA THR A 247 5.93 7.95 9.63
C THR A 247 5.89 7.67 11.14
N GLY A 248 5.14 8.48 11.90
CA GLY A 248 4.95 8.20 13.33
C GLY A 248 4.16 6.91 13.56
N LEU A 249 3.07 6.69 12.81
CA LEU A 249 2.29 5.45 12.90
C LEU A 249 3.11 4.23 12.46
N SER A 250 3.79 4.32 11.31
CA SER A 250 4.61 3.25 10.77
C SER A 250 5.75 2.86 11.71
N ALA A 251 6.47 3.85 12.27
CA ALA A 251 7.50 3.62 13.28
C ALA A 251 6.97 2.87 14.52
N VAL A 252 5.75 3.18 14.99
CA VAL A 252 5.13 2.45 16.11
C VAL A 252 4.98 0.97 15.77
N TRP A 253 4.50 0.63 14.57
CA TRP A 253 4.33 -0.77 14.17
C TRP A 253 5.67 -1.51 14.12
N PHE A 254 6.73 -0.91 13.55
CA PHE A 254 8.07 -1.51 13.58
C PHE A 254 8.58 -1.73 15.01
N LEU A 255 8.40 -0.75 15.90
CA LEU A 255 8.82 -0.87 17.30
C LEU A 255 8.03 -1.94 18.07
N GLU A 256 6.74 -2.13 17.77
CA GLU A 256 5.90 -3.18 18.37
C GLU A 256 6.29 -4.58 17.90
N ASP A 257 6.74 -4.71 16.66
CA ASP A 257 7.28 -5.95 16.09
C ASP A 257 8.76 -6.19 16.43
N HIS A 258 9.37 -5.34 17.28
CA HIS A 258 10.79 -5.38 17.65
C HIS A 258 11.74 -5.30 16.44
N GLN A 259 11.33 -4.54 15.43
CA GLN A 259 12.10 -4.23 14.24
C GLN A 259 12.65 -2.80 14.30
N SER A 260 13.53 -2.46 13.37
CA SER A 260 14.08 -1.09 13.25
C SER A 260 13.07 -0.16 12.59
N ASP A 261 12.92 1.04 13.16
CA ASP A 261 12.16 2.17 12.66
C ASP A 261 13.06 3.26 12.02
N ASP A 262 14.33 2.94 11.70
CA ASP A 262 15.33 3.90 11.24
C ASP A 262 14.88 4.67 9.98
N ILE A 263 14.17 4.00 9.07
CA ILE A 263 13.64 4.62 7.86
C ILE A 263 12.56 5.64 8.22
N ASP A 264 11.54 5.21 8.96
CA ASP A 264 10.41 6.03 9.34
C ASP A 264 10.83 7.25 10.17
N MET A 265 11.72 7.03 11.13
CA MET A 265 12.30 8.09 11.95
C MET A 265 13.14 9.07 11.12
N GLY A 266 13.96 8.57 10.18
CA GLY A 266 14.74 9.40 9.29
C GLY A 266 13.86 10.27 8.38
N VAL A 267 12.85 9.68 7.75
CA VAL A 267 11.88 10.39 6.90
C VAL A 267 11.08 11.41 7.73
N MET A 268 10.65 11.05 8.95
CA MET A 268 9.94 11.95 9.84
C MET A 268 10.78 13.17 10.20
N GLN A 269 12.07 13.00 10.49
CA GLN A 269 12.99 14.10 10.79
C GLN A 269 13.17 15.04 9.59
N LEU A 270 13.30 14.50 8.38
CA LEU A 270 13.36 15.30 7.14
C LEU A 270 12.06 16.10 6.94
N ALA A 271 10.90 15.47 7.13
CA ALA A 271 9.62 16.14 6.99
C ALA A 271 9.43 17.25 8.06
N LEU A 272 9.83 16.98 9.30
CA LEU A 272 9.82 17.98 10.38
C LEU A 272 10.74 19.17 10.10
N ALA A 273 11.92 18.93 9.51
CA ALA A 273 12.85 19.99 9.14
C ALA A 273 12.31 20.88 8.02
N GLU A 274 11.60 20.31 7.04
CA GLU A 274 11.01 21.04 5.91
C GLU A 274 9.69 21.74 6.23
N LEU A 275 9.04 21.41 7.35
CA LEU A 275 7.79 22.04 7.79
C LEU A 275 8.01 23.34 8.59
N ASN A 276 9.23 23.55 9.12
CA ASN A 276 9.57 24.71 9.97
C ASN A 276 10.03 25.94 9.16
#